data_AF-F8P3V4-F1
#
_entry.id   AF-F8P3V4-F1
#
_cell.length_a   1.000
_cell.length_b   1.000
_cell.length_c   1.000
_cell.angle_alpha   90.00
_cell.angle_beta   90.00
_cell.angle_gamma   90.00
#
_symmetry.space_group_name_H-M   'P 1'
#
loop_
_entity.id
_entity.type
_entity.pdbx_description
1 polymer ?
#
loop_
_entity_poly.entity_id
_entity_poly.type
_entity_poly.pdbx_seq_one_letter_code
_entity_poly.pdbx_strand_id
1 'polypeptide(L)'
;KIIQMNLLCNPTGKANKFRAVDWLVKRNNLYTKVIYSGTGPNCTIEHVIKESPLIEVYQNCHVTVENAFHLQHHTIWHTPPDMTKTIQKLAARIREKSPHSFKQGREAIASITDKVADGLALMHMTILTDDDGTEDHFEFEAEDLYDD
;
A
#
# COMPACT_ATOMS: atom_id res chain seq x y z
N LYS A 1 1.90 -16.52 -7.23
CA LYS A 1 3.20 -15.79 -7.23
C LYS A 1 3.05 -14.31 -7.60
N ILE A 2 2.07 -13.93 -8.43
CA ILE A 2 1.80 -12.54 -8.89
C ILE A 2 1.50 -11.58 -7.72
N ILE A 3 0.72 -12.02 -6.72
CA ILE A 3 0.34 -11.17 -5.56
C ILE A 3 1.56 -10.70 -4.74
N GLN A 4 2.62 -11.52 -4.64
CA GLN A 4 3.87 -11.12 -3.95
C GLN A 4 4.67 -10.07 -4.72
N MET A 5 4.54 -10.01 -6.05
CA MET A 5 5.26 -9.06 -6.89
C MET A 5 4.61 -7.67 -6.88
N ASN A 6 3.35 -7.56 -6.47
CA ASN A 6 2.62 -6.28 -6.38
C ASN A 6 2.78 -5.57 -5.02
N LEU A 7 3.43 -6.21 -4.04
CA LEU A 7 3.65 -5.61 -2.71
C LEU A 7 4.77 -4.56 -2.70
N LEU A 8 5.72 -4.68 -3.63
CA LEU A 8 6.92 -3.84 -3.69
C LEU A 8 7.04 -3.17 -5.07
N CYS A 9 7.30 -1.87 -5.08
CA CYS A 9 7.64 -1.11 -6.28
C CYS A 9 9.04 -0.49 -6.14
N ASN A 10 9.72 -0.23 -7.25
CA ASN A 10 11.01 0.46 -7.26
C ASN A 10 10.86 1.80 -7.98
N PRO A 11 10.38 2.85 -7.31
CA PRO A 11 10.15 4.15 -7.95
C PRO A 11 11.45 4.83 -8.42
N THR A 12 12.62 4.36 -7.95
CA THR A 12 13.93 4.92 -8.33
C THR A 12 14.62 4.14 -9.45
N GLY A 13 14.15 2.93 -9.79
CA GLY A 13 14.80 2.04 -10.77
C GLY A 13 16.17 1.48 -10.36
N LYS A 14 16.68 1.80 -9.16
CA LYS A 14 18.01 1.40 -8.68
C LYS A 14 17.99 0.02 -7.99
N ALA A 15 19.07 -0.75 -8.12
CA ALA A 15 19.18 -2.06 -7.48
C ALA A 15 18.93 -1.99 -5.96
N ASN A 16 18.13 -2.92 -5.43
CA ASN A 16 17.79 -3.04 -4.01
C ASN A 16 17.14 -1.79 -3.37
N LYS A 17 16.46 -0.94 -4.17
CA LYS A 17 15.71 0.23 -3.70
C LYS A 17 14.20 0.07 -3.77
N PHE A 18 13.71 -1.16 -3.64
CA PHE A 18 12.29 -1.45 -3.53
C PHE A 18 11.67 -0.79 -2.28
N ARG A 19 10.39 -0.44 -2.40
CA ARG A 19 9.54 0.17 -1.37
C ARG A 19 8.19 -0.52 -1.37
N ALA A 20 7.56 -0.60 -0.21
CA ALA A 20 6.17 -1.04 -0.14
C ALA A 20 5.28 -0.08 -0.93
N VAL A 21 4.36 -0.61 -1.74
CA VAL A 21 3.43 0.22 -2.53
C VAL A 21 2.61 1.14 -1.63
N ASP A 22 2.21 0.66 -0.45
CA ASP A 22 1.52 1.47 0.57
C ASP A 22 2.27 2.76 0.93
N TRP A 23 3.61 2.74 0.96
CA TRP A 23 4.38 3.95 1.26
C TRP A 23 4.29 4.99 0.15
N LEU A 24 4.18 4.55 -1.11
CA LEU A 24 3.98 5.46 -2.24
C LEU A 24 2.58 6.08 -2.17
N VAL A 25 1.56 5.28 -1.90
CA VAL A 25 0.17 5.73 -1.74
C VAL A 25 0.06 6.71 -0.57
N LYS A 26 0.65 6.38 0.59
CA LYS A 26 0.68 7.26 1.76
C LYS A 26 1.39 8.57 1.48
N ARG A 27 2.50 8.54 0.75
CA ARG A 27 3.23 9.76 0.35
C ARG A 27 2.38 10.63 -0.57
N ASN A 28 1.72 10.05 -1.55
CA ASN A 28 0.83 10.79 -2.45
C ASN A 28 -0.32 11.43 -1.67
N ASN A 29 -0.96 10.67 -0.78
CA ASN A 29 -2.01 11.21 0.10
C ASN A 29 -1.52 12.36 0.99
N LEU A 30 -0.30 12.27 1.53
CA LEU A 30 0.28 13.36 2.32
C LEU A 30 0.41 14.64 1.49
N TYR A 31 0.91 14.55 0.26
CA TYR A 31 1.02 15.73 -0.60
C TYR A 31 -0.35 16.30 -0.98
N THR A 32 -1.28 15.45 -1.41
CA THR A 32 -2.59 15.89 -1.90
C THR A 32 -3.51 16.40 -0.79
N LYS A 33 -3.55 15.73 0.37
CA LYS A 33 -4.54 16.00 1.43
C LYS A 33 -4.02 16.87 2.58
N VAL A 34 -2.70 17.06 2.69
CA VAL A 34 -2.11 17.76 3.83
C VAL A 34 -1.24 18.94 3.38
N ILE A 35 -0.35 18.73 2.42
CA ILE A 35 0.62 19.77 2.03
C ILE A 35 -0.01 20.76 1.05
N TYR A 36 -0.69 20.25 0.01
CA TYR A 36 -1.25 21.07 -1.08
C TYR A 36 -2.78 21.13 -1.07
N SER A 37 -3.42 20.72 0.02
CA SER A 37 -4.87 20.79 0.16
C SER A 37 -5.39 22.21 0.43
N GLY A 38 -4.52 23.21 0.57
CA GLY A 38 -4.89 24.54 1.08
C GLY A 38 -5.04 24.55 2.61
N THR A 39 -5.31 25.74 3.17
CA THR A 39 -5.45 25.94 4.63
C THR A 39 -6.76 26.65 4.94
N GLY A 40 -7.40 26.26 6.05
CA GLY A 40 -8.63 26.86 6.53
C GLY A 40 -9.78 26.72 5.52
N PRO A 41 -10.47 27.82 5.13
CA PRO A 41 -11.63 27.75 4.24
C PRO A 41 -11.27 27.30 2.81
N ASN A 42 -10.00 27.36 2.43
CA ASN A 42 -9.53 26.91 1.12
C ASN A 42 -9.27 25.39 1.07
N CYS A 43 -9.42 24.68 2.19
CA CYS A 43 -9.29 23.23 2.26
C CYS A 43 -10.56 22.53 1.75
N THR A 44 -10.88 22.70 0.47
CA THR A 44 -12.04 22.09 -0.18
C THR A 44 -11.64 20.94 -1.09
N ILE A 45 -12.57 20.01 -1.32
CA ILE A 45 -12.36 18.88 -2.24
C ILE A 45 -12.09 19.38 -3.66
N GLU A 46 -12.80 20.42 -4.10
CA GLU A 46 -12.59 21.05 -5.41
C GLU A 46 -11.17 21.59 -5.58
N HIS A 47 -10.64 22.25 -4.54
CA HIS A 47 -9.26 22.72 -4.55
C HIS A 47 -8.28 21.56 -4.61
N VAL A 48 -8.46 20.52 -3.78
CA VAL A 48 -7.61 19.33 -3.78
C VAL A 48 -7.59 18.64 -5.14
N ILE A 49 -8.74 18.47 -5.79
CA ILE A 49 -8.84 17.89 -7.13
C ILE A 49 -8.08 18.75 -8.13
N LYS A 50 -8.27 20.07 -8.10
CA LYS A 50 -7.60 21.02 -8.99
C LYS A 50 -6.07 21.03 -8.83
N GLU A 51 -5.58 20.94 -7.60
CA GLU A 51 -4.14 20.97 -7.27
C GLU A 51 -3.46 19.61 -7.46
N SER A 52 -4.20 18.50 -7.36
CA SER A 52 -3.65 17.14 -7.44
C SER A 52 -2.77 16.84 -8.67
N PRO A 53 -3.11 17.23 -9.92
CA PRO A 53 -2.23 16.98 -11.06
C PRO A 53 -0.95 17.84 -11.05
N LEU A 54 -0.90 18.92 -10.26
CA LEU A 54 0.22 19.85 -10.20
C LEU A 54 1.27 19.49 -9.14
N ILE A 55 1.00 18.49 -8.30
CA ILE A 55 1.86 18.10 -7.19
C ILE A 55 3.30 17.79 -7.64
N GLU A 56 3.47 17.11 -8.77
CA GLU A 56 4.80 16.81 -9.31
C GLU A 56 5.55 18.09 -9.71
N VAL A 57 4.85 19.04 -10.34
CA VAL A 57 5.42 20.34 -10.71
C VAL A 57 5.84 21.10 -9.46
N TYR A 58 5.02 21.11 -8.41
CA TYR A 58 5.35 21.75 -7.13
C TYR A 58 6.58 21.15 -6.47
N GLN A 59 6.70 19.82 -6.47
CA GLN A 59 7.89 19.14 -5.96
C GLN A 59 9.15 19.53 -6.74
N ASN A 60 9.07 19.55 -8.07
CA ASN A 60 10.19 19.92 -8.92
C ASN A 60 10.62 21.38 -8.72
N CYS A 61 9.67 22.29 -8.51
CA CYS A 61 9.96 23.69 -8.16
C CYS A 61 10.70 23.79 -6.83
N HIS A 62 10.25 23.07 -5.79
CA HIS A 62 10.94 23.03 -4.49
C HIS A 62 12.38 22.53 -4.63
N VAL A 63 12.59 21.40 -5.31
CA VAL A 63 13.93 20.84 -5.54
C VAL A 63 14.82 21.82 -6.31
N THR A 64 14.27 22.52 -7.30
CA THR A 64 15.03 23.51 -8.10
C THR A 64 15.52 24.67 -7.23
N VAL A 65 14.63 25.21 -6.37
CA VAL A 65 14.96 26.30 -5.45
C VAL A 65 15.99 25.83 -4.42
N GLU A 66 15.79 24.66 -3.81
CA GLU A 66 16.73 24.10 -2.82
C GLU A 66 18.14 23.92 -3.39
N ASN A 67 18.23 23.39 -4.61
CA ASN A 67 19.49 23.22 -5.31
C ASN A 67 20.17 24.57 -5.59
N ALA A 68 19.41 25.59 -6.03
CA ALA A 68 19.95 26.91 -6.31
C ALA A 68 20.56 27.56 -5.05
N PHE A 69 19.92 27.37 -3.89
CA PHE A 69 20.39 27.92 -2.61
C PHE A 69 21.44 27.04 -1.91
N HIS A 70 21.89 25.95 -2.52
CA HIS A 70 22.86 25.02 -1.91
C HIS A 70 22.46 24.60 -0.49
N LEU A 71 21.17 24.33 -0.28
CA LEU A 71 20.67 23.87 1.02
C LEU A 71 21.10 22.42 1.28
N GLN A 72 22.40 22.12 1.23
CA GLN A 72 23.00 20.77 1.22
C GLN A 72 22.66 19.91 2.45
N HIS A 73 22.17 20.52 3.53
CA HIS A 73 21.69 19.82 4.72
C HIS A 73 20.22 19.45 4.57
N HIS A 74 19.93 18.62 3.57
CA HIS A 74 18.60 18.08 3.31
C HIS A 74 18.09 17.23 4.49
N THR A 75 16.92 17.56 5.02
CA THR A 75 16.08 16.64 5.82
C THR A 75 15.55 15.45 4.99
N ILE A 76 15.74 15.50 3.68
CA ILE A 76 15.26 14.51 2.71
C ILE A 76 16.15 13.25 2.68
N TRP A 77 17.42 13.36 3.09
CA TRP A 77 18.35 12.25 3.18
C TRP A 77 18.51 11.83 4.63
N HIS A 78 17.50 11.16 5.16
CA HIS A 78 17.73 10.35 6.34
C HIS A 78 18.79 9.31 5.99
N THR A 79 19.94 9.35 6.70
CA THR A 79 20.88 8.24 6.71
C THR A 79 20.07 6.96 6.92
N PRO A 80 20.20 5.95 6.05
CA PRO A 80 19.41 4.74 6.19
C PRO A 80 19.60 4.21 7.60
N PRO A 81 18.52 3.88 8.32
CA PRO A 81 18.63 3.44 9.70
C PRO A 81 19.53 2.21 9.75
N ASP A 82 20.49 2.19 10.69
CA ASP A 82 21.27 0.99 10.95
C ASP A 82 20.34 -0.07 11.56
N MET A 83 19.84 -0.94 10.69
CA MET A 83 18.92 -2.01 11.05
C MET A 83 19.65 -3.28 11.50
N THR A 84 20.99 -3.27 11.57
CA THR A 84 21.79 -4.48 11.87
C THR A 84 21.36 -5.12 13.18
N LYS A 85 21.22 -4.32 14.25
CA LYS A 85 20.77 -4.80 15.56
C LYS A 85 19.33 -5.33 15.53
N THR A 86 18.45 -4.67 14.79
CA THR A 86 17.04 -5.06 14.67
C THR A 86 16.92 -6.40 13.94
N ILE A 87 17.63 -6.55 12.81
CA ILE A 87 17.65 -7.78 12.02
C ILE A 87 18.25 -8.93 12.84
N GLN A 88 19.34 -8.70 13.57
CA GLN A 88 19.93 -9.71 14.45
C GLN A 88 18.96 -10.17 15.54
N LYS A 89 18.29 -9.24 16.23
CA LYS A 89 17.27 -9.56 17.24
C LYS A 89 16.08 -10.31 16.64
N LEU A 90 15.61 -9.88 15.48
CA LEU A 90 14.51 -10.55 14.77
C LEU A 90 14.91 -11.97 14.35
N ALA A 91 16.10 -12.16 13.79
CA ALA A 91 16.63 -13.45 13.40
C ALA A 91 16.82 -14.39 14.60
N ALA A 92 17.23 -13.87 15.76
CA ALA A 92 17.28 -14.63 17.01
C ALA A 92 15.87 -15.08 17.44
N ARG A 93 14.89 -14.16 17.47
CA ARG A 93 13.50 -14.48 17.81
C ARG A 93 12.85 -15.47 16.86
N ILE A 94 13.10 -15.36 15.55
CA ILE A 94 12.57 -16.28 14.55
C ILE A 94 13.17 -17.68 14.74
N ARG A 95 14.46 -17.79 15.06
CA ARG A 95 15.10 -19.08 15.35
C ARG A 95 14.53 -19.72 16.62
N GLU A 96 14.48 -18.95 17.70
CA GLU A 96 13.94 -19.37 19.00
C GLU A 96 12.48 -19.84 18.88
N LYS A 97 11.61 -19.00 18.32
CA LYS A 97 10.19 -19.30 18.22
C LYS A 97 9.85 -20.24 17.07
N SER A 98 10.70 -20.33 16.04
CA SER A 98 10.48 -21.16 14.83
C SER A 98 9.01 -21.10 14.36
N PRO A 99 8.47 -19.90 14.03
CA PRO A 99 7.04 -19.75 13.69
C PRO A 99 6.67 -20.42 12.36
N HIS A 100 7.66 -20.66 11.50
CA HIS A 100 7.51 -21.30 10.20
C HIS A 100 7.52 -22.83 10.26
N SER A 101 7.88 -23.43 11.41
CA SER A 101 7.88 -24.88 11.59
C SER A 101 6.67 -25.29 12.42
N PHE A 102 5.92 -26.28 11.94
CA PHE A 102 4.87 -26.91 12.73
C PHE A 102 5.47 -27.58 13.98
N LYS A 103 4.92 -27.30 15.17
CA LYS A 103 5.28 -27.98 16.42
C LYS A 103 3.98 -28.44 17.10
N GLN A 104 3.87 -29.74 17.35
CA GLN A 104 2.72 -30.35 18.00
C GLN A 104 2.51 -29.73 19.40
N GLY A 105 1.27 -29.40 19.75
CA GLY A 105 0.90 -28.78 21.02
C GLY A 105 0.92 -27.24 21.04
N ARG A 106 1.22 -26.57 19.91
CA ARG A 106 0.97 -25.12 19.78
C ARG A 106 -0.49 -24.89 19.40
N GLU A 107 -1.22 -24.23 20.28
CA GLU A 107 -2.59 -23.80 20.01
C GLU A 107 -2.59 -22.36 19.47
N ALA A 108 -3.49 -22.10 18.52
CA ALA A 108 -3.80 -20.75 18.10
C ALA A 108 -4.85 -20.17 19.05
N ILE A 109 -4.69 -18.91 19.45
CA ILE A 109 -5.67 -18.20 20.30
C ILE A 109 -7.05 -18.14 19.63
N ALA A 110 -7.06 -18.06 18.29
CA ALA A 110 -8.26 -18.10 17.49
C ALA A 110 -8.00 -18.92 16.23
N SER A 111 -9.00 -19.70 15.82
CA SER A 111 -9.03 -20.32 14.50
C SER A 111 -9.46 -19.27 13.48
N ILE A 112 -8.59 -18.96 12.52
CA ILE A 112 -8.93 -18.06 11.41
C ILE A 112 -9.56 -18.92 10.32
N THR A 113 -10.80 -18.61 9.94
CA THR A 113 -11.47 -19.26 8.82
C THR A 113 -10.68 -19.04 7.53
N ASP A 114 -10.47 -20.10 6.76
CA ASP A 114 -9.82 -20.00 5.46
C ASP A 114 -10.80 -19.40 4.43
N LYS A 115 -10.80 -18.08 4.36
CA LYS A 115 -11.66 -17.35 3.42
C LYS A 115 -11.30 -17.57 1.96
N VAL A 116 -10.10 -18.07 1.66
CA VAL A 116 -9.72 -18.45 0.29
C VAL A 116 -10.41 -19.76 -0.07
N ALA A 117 -10.41 -20.74 0.83
CA ALA A 117 -11.14 -21.98 0.65
C ALA A 117 -12.66 -21.73 0.58
N ASP A 118 -13.22 -20.90 1.48
CA ASP A 118 -14.64 -20.52 1.44
C ASP A 118 -14.99 -19.87 0.09
N GLY A 119 -14.17 -18.93 -0.38
CA GLY A 119 -14.38 -18.26 -1.68
C GLY A 119 -14.29 -19.21 -2.87
N LEU A 120 -13.32 -20.13 -2.87
CA LEU A 120 -13.20 -21.15 -3.91
C LEU A 120 -14.39 -22.11 -3.92
N ALA A 121 -14.90 -22.48 -2.74
CA ALA A 121 -16.09 -23.33 -2.63
C ALA A 121 -17.34 -22.60 -3.16
N LEU A 122 -17.50 -21.31 -2.85
CA LEU A 122 -18.57 -20.48 -3.40
C LEU A 122 -18.47 -20.39 -4.93
N MET A 123 -17.30 -20.06 -5.47
CA MET A 123 -17.09 -20.00 -6.93
C MET A 123 -17.38 -21.34 -7.60
N HIS A 124 -16.96 -22.46 -6.99
CA HIS A 124 -17.22 -23.79 -7.55
C HIS A 124 -18.71 -24.18 -7.48
N MET A 125 -19.43 -23.79 -6.41
CA MET A 125 -20.88 -23.95 -6.33
C MET A 125 -21.59 -23.12 -7.41
N THR A 126 -21.19 -21.87 -7.62
CA THR A 126 -21.75 -20.99 -8.65
C THR A 126 -21.52 -21.56 -10.07
N ILE A 127 -20.33 -22.06 -10.36
CA ILE A 127 -20.03 -22.72 -11.64
C ILE A 127 -20.89 -23.97 -11.87
N LEU A 128 -21.25 -24.70 -10.81
CA LEU A 128 -22.13 -25.87 -10.91
C LEU A 128 -23.62 -25.51 -11.01
N THR A 129 -24.03 -24.31 -10.57
CA THR A 129 -25.41 -23.82 -10.71
C THR A 129 -25.66 -23.09 -12.04
N ASP A 130 -24.61 -22.61 -12.71
CA ASP A 130 -24.71 -21.93 -14.02
C ASP A 130 -24.87 -22.90 -15.23
N ASP A 131 -24.90 -24.22 -15.00
CA ASP A 131 -25.24 -25.22 -16.04
C ASP A 131 -26.76 -25.32 -16.29
N ASP A 132 -27.59 -24.64 -15.50
CA ASP A 132 -29.01 -24.41 -15.85
C ASP A 132 -29.15 -22.98 -16.36
N GLY A 133 -29.12 -22.85 -17.68
CA GLY A 133 -28.87 -21.59 -18.39
C GLY A 133 -29.82 -20.45 -18.05
N THR A 134 -29.27 -19.43 -17.40
CA THR A 134 -29.71 -18.03 -17.52
C THR A 134 -28.49 -17.12 -17.37
N GLU A 135 -28.13 -16.44 -18.46
CA GLU A 135 -27.11 -15.37 -18.47
C GLU A 135 -27.61 -14.16 -17.67
N ASP A 136 -27.33 -14.11 -16.37
CA ASP A 136 -27.47 -12.87 -15.60
C ASP A 136 -26.19 -12.04 -15.75
N HIS A 137 -26.24 -11.08 -16.68
CA HIS A 137 -25.30 -9.98 -16.78
C HIS A 137 -25.36 -9.12 -15.50
N PHE A 138 -24.46 -9.36 -14.56
CA PHE A 138 -24.24 -8.44 -13.45
C PHE A 138 -23.41 -7.25 -13.94
N GLU A 139 -24.10 -6.19 -14.36
CA GLU A 139 -23.48 -4.91 -14.70
C GLU A 139 -23.25 -4.13 -13.39
N PHE A 140 -21.98 -3.95 -13.02
CA PHE A 140 -21.58 -3.20 -11.82
C PHE A 140 -21.57 -1.71 -12.17
N GLU A 141 -22.65 -1.00 -11.82
CA GLU A 141 -22.75 0.45 -12.06
C GLU A 141 -22.10 1.25 -10.93
N ALA A 142 -21.51 2.39 -11.29
CA ALA A 142 -20.73 3.24 -10.38
C ALA A 142 -21.56 3.89 -9.25
N GLU A 143 -22.88 3.72 -9.27
CA GLU A 143 -23.82 4.27 -8.28
C GLU A 143 -23.87 3.43 -6.99
N ASP A 144 -23.43 2.16 -7.01
CA ASP A 144 -23.37 1.27 -5.84
C ASP A 144 -22.25 1.64 -4.83
N LEU A 145 -21.50 2.72 -5.09
CA LEU A 145 -20.33 3.13 -4.30
C LEU A 145 -20.62 4.27 -3.32
N TYR A 146 -21.83 4.82 -3.32
CA TYR A 146 -22.24 5.90 -2.43
C TYR A 146 -23.53 5.51 -1.68
N ASP A 147 -23.38 4.84 -0.54
CA ASP A 147 -24.42 4.80 0.48
C ASP A 147 -24.18 5.97 1.47
N ASP A 148 -25.24 6.76 1.70
CA ASP A 148 -25.34 7.89 2.66
C ASP A 148 -24.96 7.53 4.11
#